data_AF-A0A957HJ08-F1
#
_entry.id   AF-A0A957HJ08-F1
#
_cell.length_a   1.000
_cell.length_b   1.000
_cell.length_c   1.000
_cell.angle_alpha   90.00
_cell.angle_beta   90.00
_cell.angle_gamma   90.00
#
_symmetry.space_group_name_H-M   'P 1'
#
loop_
_entity.id
_entity.type
_entity.pdbx_description
1 polymer ?
#
loop_
_entity_poly.entity_id
_entity_poly.type
_entity_poly.pdbx_seq_one_letter_code
_entity_poly.pdbx_strand_id
1 'polypeptide(L)'
;MKKIELITPMIVLLALFSVSPVAAHDGDSGILSVFIGNRLLAAAAAVLSLLNVLLVVLISGKPYPIWNIGVIGLGSMAAFLHLGIGLRGDTLLLLNGFGYLALVYALLLPLPFLITRQAWTHWLLLGYTSVTFVGYFLMHGLAISDLIGLFTKILELGLVFFLFMRMRQARNETNPTISPAVTSD
;
A
#
# COMPACT_ATOMS: atom_id res chain seq x y z
N MET A 1 -8.30 17.53 -14.22
CA MET A 1 -8.06 18.06 -12.85
C MET A 1 -8.38 17.08 -11.71
N LYS A 2 -8.97 15.89 -11.93
CA LYS A 2 -9.28 14.90 -10.85
C LYS A 2 -8.10 14.09 -10.26
N LYS A 3 -6.89 14.17 -10.83
CA LYS A 3 -5.73 13.35 -10.38
C LYS A 3 -5.09 13.84 -9.08
N ILE A 4 -5.26 15.11 -8.72
CA ILE A 4 -4.62 15.73 -7.54
C ILE A 4 -5.36 15.32 -6.26
N GLU A 5 -6.69 15.13 -6.31
CA GLU A 5 -7.52 14.90 -5.12
C GLU A 5 -7.29 13.55 -4.43
N LEU A 6 -6.75 12.54 -5.12
CA LEU A 6 -6.50 11.21 -4.54
C LEU A 6 -5.07 11.03 -4.00
N ILE A 7 -4.13 11.87 -4.42
CA ILE A 7 -2.78 11.92 -3.82
C ILE A 7 -2.86 12.64 -2.45
N THR A 8 -3.78 13.58 -2.33
CA THR A 8 -4.05 14.34 -1.10
C THR A 8 -4.29 13.45 0.13
N PRO A 9 -5.19 12.44 0.17
CA PRO A 9 -5.39 11.62 1.37
C PRO A 9 -4.16 10.83 1.78
N MET A 10 -3.30 10.39 0.84
CA MET A 10 -2.06 9.68 1.17
C MET A 10 -1.02 10.63 1.79
N ILE A 11 -0.88 11.84 1.23
CA ILE A 11 -0.05 12.90 1.79
C ILE A 11 -0.60 13.38 3.14
N VAL A 12 -1.93 13.47 3.28
CA VAL A 12 -2.62 13.86 4.52
C VAL A 12 -2.45 12.79 5.59
N LEU A 13 -2.56 11.49 5.27
CA LEU A 13 -2.26 10.40 6.20
C LEU A 13 -0.80 10.44 6.67
N LEU A 14 0.13 10.70 5.75
CA LEU A 14 1.55 10.89 6.07
C LEU A 14 1.80 12.11 6.94
N ALA A 15 1.15 13.23 6.64
CA ALA A 15 1.24 14.46 7.44
C ALA A 15 0.64 14.24 8.83
N LEU A 16 -0.56 13.67 8.94
CA LEU A 16 -1.24 13.42 10.22
C LEU A 16 -0.43 12.47 11.11
N PHE A 17 0.19 11.44 10.55
CA PHE A 17 1.09 10.56 11.31
C PHE A 17 2.37 11.30 11.77
N SER A 18 2.89 12.20 10.93
CA SER A 18 4.10 12.99 11.24
C SER A 18 3.87 14.06 12.31
N VAL A 19 2.67 14.67 12.38
CA VAL A 19 2.37 15.82 13.26
C VAL A 19 1.56 15.44 14.50
N SER A 20 1.23 14.16 14.72
CA SER A 20 0.54 13.75 15.95
C SER A 20 1.35 14.20 17.19
N PRO A 21 0.80 14.88 18.19
CA PRO A 21 1.58 15.31 19.35
C PRO A 21 2.07 14.08 20.14
N VAL A 22 3.35 14.08 20.52
CA VAL A 22 3.87 13.22 21.60
C VAL A 22 3.17 13.70 22.86
N ALA A 23 2.24 12.92 23.40
CA ALA A 23 1.86 13.12 24.80
C ALA A 23 3.12 12.82 25.62
N ALA A 24 3.76 13.85 26.13
CA ALA A 24 4.92 13.72 27.01
C ALA A 24 4.46 12.96 28.26
N HIS A 25 4.77 11.67 28.33
CA HIS A 25 4.65 10.92 29.56
C HIS A 25 5.97 11.11 30.30
N ASP A 26 5.92 11.81 31.42
CA ASP A 26 7.09 12.15 32.22
C ASP A 26 7.89 10.90 32.59
N GLY A 27 9.15 10.83 32.13
CA GLY A 27 10.21 10.06 32.78
C GLY A 27 10.76 8.80 32.08
N ASP A 28 10.15 8.30 30.99
CA ASP A 28 10.63 7.05 30.37
C ASP A 28 11.37 7.28 29.04
N SER A 29 12.70 7.37 29.10
CA SER A 29 13.57 7.50 27.93
C SER A 29 13.43 6.33 26.95
N GLY A 30 12.97 5.16 27.42
CA GLY A 30 12.66 4.00 26.60
C GLY A 30 11.49 4.27 25.65
N ILE A 31 10.38 4.82 26.16
CA ILE A 31 9.18 5.12 25.39
C ILE A 31 9.47 6.17 24.30
N LEU A 32 10.21 7.22 24.65
CA LEU A 32 10.56 8.27 23.69
C LEU A 32 11.41 7.71 22.52
N SER A 33 12.38 6.83 22.82
CA SER A 33 13.26 6.23 21.79
C SER A 33 12.49 5.32 20.82
N VAL A 34 11.58 4.49 21.32
CA VAL A 34 10.71 3.61 20.50
C VAL A 34 9.81 4.46 19.61
N PHE A 35 9.25 5.53 20.18
CA PHE A 35 8.34 6.41 19.47
C PHE A 35 9.04 7.19 18.34
N ILE A 36 10.22 7.76 18.60
CA ILE A 36 11.06 8.39 17.57
C ILE A 36 11.44 7.36 16.50
N GLY A 37 11.83 6.15 16.91
CA GLY A 37 12.18 5.06 16.01
C GLY A 37 11.03 4.67 15.08
N ASN A 38 9.78 4.67 15.55
CA ASN A 38 8.61 4.35 14.72
C ASN A 38 8.29 5.47 13.70
N ARG A 39 8.48 6.73 14.09
CA ARG A 39 8.29 7.87 13.17
C ARG A 39 9.33 7.91 12.07
N LEU A 40 10.60 7.75 12.42
CA LEU A 40 11.67 7.71 11.44
C LEU A 40 11.49 6.55 10.48
N LEU A 41 11.07 5.39 10.98
CA LEU A 41 10.74 4.25 10.13
C LEU A 41 9.57 4.56 9.17
N ALA A 42 8.48 5.14 9.66
CA ALA A 42 7.35 5.49 8.82
C ALA A 42 7.73 6.54 7.76
N ALA A 43 8.50 7.56 8.14
CA ALA A 43 9.01 8.57 7.20
C ALA A 43 9.94 7.95 6.15
N ALA A 44 10.85 7.07 6.54
CA ALA A 44 11.73 6.37 5.61
C ALA A 44 10.94 5.48 4.63
N ALA A 45 9.97 4.70 5.13
CA ALA A 45 9.08 3.89 4.31
C ALA A 45 8.29 4.75 3.31
N ALA A 46 7.84 5.94 3.73
CA ALA A 46 7.12 6.87 2.88
C ALA A 46 7.99 7.40 1.75
N VAL A 47 9.19 7.86 2.07
CA VAL A 47 10.16 8.34 1.09
C VAL A 47 10.49 7.24 0.09
N LEU A 48 10.79 6.02 0.55
CA LEU A 48 11.08 4.89 -0.32
C LEU A 48 9.88 4.51 -1.20
N SER A 49 8.66 4.55 -0.67
CA SER A 49 7.44 4.32 -1.44
C SER A 49 7.24 5.38 -2.54
N LEU A 50 7.43 6.66 -2.21
CA LEU A 50 7.34 7.76 -3.17
C LEU A 50 8.42 7.67 -4.25
N LEU A 51 9.66 7.31 -3.87
CA LEU A 51 10.74 7.06 -4.82
C LEU A 51 10.40 5.89 -5.76
N ASN A 52 9.80 4.82 -5.23
CA ASN A 52 9.38 3.68 -6.06
C ASN A 52 8.27 4.09 -7.05
N VAL A 53 7.27 4.85 -6.61
CA VAL A 53 6.23 5.40 -7.50
C VAL A 53 6.83 6.31 -8.57
N LEU A 54 7.72 7.22 -8.17
CA LEU A 54 8.40 8.14 -9.10
C LEU A 54 9.21 7.37 -10.14
N LEU A 55 10.01 6.40 -9.71
CA LEU A 55 10.81 5.55 -10.60
C LEU A 55 9.93 4.86 -11.65
N VAL A 56 8.80 4.28 -11.22
CA VAL A 56 7.86 3.61 -12.11
C VAL A 56 7.27 4.56 -13.14
N VAL A 57 6.86 5.76 -12.72
CA VAL A 57 6.32 6.79 -13.62
C VAL A 57 7.37 7.26 -14.63
N LEU A 58 8.62 7.42 -14.21
CA LEU A 58 9.72 7.82 -15.09
C LEU A 58 10.06 6.74 -16.11
N ILE A 59 10.09 5.46 -15.71
CA ILE A 59 10.47 4.34 -16.59
C ILE A 59 9.38 4.01 -17.61
N SER A 60 8.09 4.13 -17.27
CA SER A 60 7.02 3.64 -18.16
C SER A 60 6.81 4.48 -19.41
N GLY A 61 7.20 5.75 -19.39
CA GLY A 61 6.92 6.72 -20.46
C GLY A 61 5.42 6.93 -20.75
N LYS A 62 4.51 6.39 -19.92
CA LYS A 62 3.05 6.43 -20.12
C LYS A 62 2.34 6.82 -18.82
N PRO A 63 1.20 7.54 -18.91
CA PRO A 63 0.42 7.89 -17.74
C PRO A 63 -0.15 6.62 -17.08
N TYR A 64 0.26 6.34 -15.84
CA TYR A 64 -0.37 5.28 -15.05
C TYR A 64 -1.78 5.68 -14.60
N PRO A 65 -2.73 4.73 -14.59
CA PRO A 65 -4.02 4.96 -13.96
C PRO A 65 -3.81 5.19 -12.46
N ILE A 66 -4.61 6.09 -11.88
CA ILE A 66 -4.45 6.53 -10.49
C ILE A 66 -4.52 5.36 -9.50
N TRP A 67 -5.34 4.33 -9.81
CA TRP A 67 -5.43 3.15 -8.97
C TRP A 67 -4.13 2.35 -8.94
N ASN A 68 -3.39 2.25 -10.06
CA ASN A 68 -2.08 1.60 -10.06
C ASN A 68 -1.08 2.36 -9.19
N ILE A 69 -1.10 3.70 -9.27
CA ILE A 69 -0.22 4.54 -8.43
C ILE A 69 -0.48 4.25 -6.96
N GLY A 70 -1.74 4.19 -6.53
CA GLY A 70 -2.07 3.85 -5.14
C GLY A 70 -1.73 2.41 -4.76
N VAL A 71 -1.93 1.43 -5.65
CA VAL A 71 -1.50 0.03 -5.40
C VAL A 71 0.01 -0.05 -5.19
N ILE A 72 0.79 0.60 -6.06
CA ILE A 72 2.25 0.61 -5.97
C ILE A 72 2.70 1.36 -4.71
N GLY A 73 2.12 2.54 -4.45
CA GLY A 73 2.49 3.36 -3.30
C GLY A 73 2.16 2.69 -1.96
N LEU A 74 0.92 2.25 -1.78
CA LEU A 74 0.49 1.60 -0.53
C LEU A 74 1.16 0.23 -0.35
N GLY A 75 1.29 -0.56 -1.42
CA GLY A 75 2.00 -1.84 -1.38
C GLY A 75 3.48 -1.68 -1.02
N SER A 76 4.15 -0.67 -1.59
CA SER A 76 5.55 -0.36 -1.24
C SER A 76 5.68 0.15 0.19
N MET A 77 4.76 1.01 0.63
CA MET A 77 4.75 1.52 1.99
C MET A 77 4.58 0.39 3.01
N ALA A 78 3.63 -0.51 2.78
CA ALA A 78 3.43 -1.71 3.60
C ALA A 78 4.67 -2.60 3.60
N ALA A 79 5.28 -2.84 2.43
CA ALA A 79 6.52 -3.60 2.30
C ALA A 79 7.64 -3.04 3.19
N PHE A 80 7.93 -1.74 3.07
CA PHE A 80 9.04 -1.12 3.81
C PHE A 80 8.78 -1.02 5.31
N LEU A 81 7.53 -0.77 5.73
CA LEU A 81 7.17 -0.84 7.15
C LEU A 81 7.36 -2.25 7.71
N HIS A 82 6.86 -3.27 7.02
CA HIS A 82 7.00 -4.67 7.45
C HIS A 82 8.46 -5.12 7.50
N LEU A 83 9.27 -4.75 6.49
CA LEU A 83 10.71 -5.01 6.52
C LEU A 83 11.39 -4.30 7.69
N GLY A 84 11.12 -3.01 7.90
CA GLY A 84 11.77 -2.24 8.95
C GLY A 84 11.36 -2.65 10.37
N ILE A 85 10.11 -3.08 10.57
CA ILE A 85 9.68 -3.70 11.84
C ILE A 85 10.30 -5.09 11.97
N GLY A 86 10.27 -5.90 10.90
CA GLY A 86 10.78 -7.26 10.93
C GLY A 86 12.28 -7.36 11.20
N LEU A 87 13.07 -6.40 10.70
CA LEU A 87 14.50 -6.27 11.02
C LEU A 87 14.79 -6.00 12.51
N ARG A 88 13.77 -5.63 13.30
CA ARG A 88 13.88 -5.47 14.76
C ARG A 88 13.59 -6.75 15.54
N GLY A 89 13.30 -7.87 14.85
CA GLY A 89 13.15 -9.19 15.46
C GLY A 89 11.88 -9.95 15.08
N ASP A 90 10.97 -9.36 14.31
CA ASP A 90 9.75 -10.05 13.86
C ASP A 90 9.95 -10.71 12.49
N THR A 91 10.24 -12.01 12.51
CA THR A 91 10.48 -12.79 11.28
C THR A 91 9.23 -12.87 10.39
N LEU A 92 8.04 -12.89 10.98
CA LEU A 92 6.79 -12.97 10.22
C LEU A 92 6.54 -11.67 9.46
N LEU A 93 6.75 -10.52 10.11
CA LEU A 93 6.69 -9.23 9.44
C LEU A 93 7.79 -9.06 8.41
N LEU A 94 9.01 -9.55 8.67
CA LEU A 94 10.09 -9.51 7.68
C LEU A 94 9.69 -10.27 6.40
N LEU A 95 9.17 -11.49 6.55
CA LEU A 95 8.66 -12.27 5.43
C LEU A 95 7.49 -11.57 4.74
N ASN A 96 6.62 -10.91 5.51
CA ASN A 96 5.53 -10.14 4.94
C ASN A 96 6.02 -9.00 4.06
N GLY A 97 7.05 -8.30 4.51
CA GLY A 97 7.69 -7.22 3.77
C GLY A 97 8.23 -7.70 2.42
N PHE A 98 8.91 -8.84 2.39
CA PHE A 98 9.38 -9.45 1.14
C PHE A 98 8.24 -9.89 0.22
N GLY A 99 7.16 -10.47 0.76
CA GLY A 99 6.01 -10.88 -0.06
C GLY A 99 5.31 -9.70 -0.72
N TYR A 100 5.10 -8.59 0.01
CA TYR A 100 4.60 -7.36 -0.58
C TYR A 100 5.51 -6.82 -1.69
N LEU A 101 6.82 -6.76 -1.41
CA LEU A 101 7.79 -6.24 -2.37
C LEU A 101 7.82 -7.08 -3.65
N ALA A 102 7.83 -8.41 -3.51
CA ALA A 102 7.79 -9.34 -4.62
C ALA A 102 6.53 -9.17 -5.47
N LEU A 103 5.35 -9.06 -4.84
CA LEU A 103 4.08 -8.89 -5.55
C LEU A 103 3.95 -7.51 -6.21
N VAL A 104 4.46 -6.44 -5.58
CA VAL A 104 4.53 -5.11 -6.20
C VAL A 104 5.45 -5.14 -7.42
N TYR A 105 6.66 -5.70 -7.32
CA TYR A 105 7.54 -5.79 -8.47
C TYR A 105 7.03 -6.75 -9.55
N ALA A 106 6.26 -7.78 -9.18
CA ALA A 106 5.57 -8.64 -10.14
C ALA A 106 4.50 -7.87 -10.97
N LEU A 107 3.97 -6.75 -10.47
CA LEU A 107 3.11 -5.84 -11.24
C LEU A 107 3.90 -4.90 -12.15
N LEU A 108 5.15 -4.60 -11.80
CA LEU A 108 5.99 -3.60 -12.47
C LEU A 108 6.87 -4.19 -13.57
N LEU A 109 7.41 -5.38 -13.33
CA LEU A 109 8.34 -6.02 -14.25
C LEU A 109 7.57 -6.69 -15.39
N PRO A 110 7.97 -6.48 -16.66
CA PRO A 110 7.36 -7.11 -17.83
C PRO A 110 7.81 -8.58 -17.92
N LEU A 111 7.49 -9.39 -16.91
CA LEU A 111 7.81 -10.80 -16.89
C LEU A 111 6.89 -11.53 -17.89
N PRO A 112 7.43 -12.25 -18.88
CA PRO A 112 6.64 -12.86 -19.97
C PRO A 112 5.44 -13.68 -19.49
N PHE A 113 5.61 -14.42 -18.40
CA PHE A 113 4.56 -15.27 -17.83
C PHE A 113 3.50 -14.51 -17.02
N LEU A 114 3.79 -13.28 -16.56
CA LEU A 114 2.85 -12.44 -15.82
C LEU A 114 2.11 -11.45 -16.72
N ILE A 115 2.65 -11.08 -17.88
CA ILE A 115 1.99 -10.14 -18.81
C ILE A 115 0.59 -10.64 -19.19
N THR A 116 0.45 -11.91 -19.53
CA THR A 116 -0.85 -12.53 -19.85
C THR A 116 -1.74 -12.75 -18.62
N ARG A 117 -1.18 -12.65 -17.41
CA ARG A 117 -1.84 -13.00 -16.14
C ARG A 117 -1.80 -11.88 -15.10
N GLN A 118 -1.68 -10.61 -15.51
CA GLN A 118 -1.59 -9.49 -14.57
C GLN A 118 -2.79 -9.42 -13.62
N ALA A 119 -3.98 -9.84 -14.07
CA ALA A 119 -5.15 -9.95 -13.21
C ALA A 119 -4.91 -10.87 -12.00
N TRP A 120 -4.19 -11.98 -12.19
CA TRP A 120 -3.81 -12.90 -11.11
C TRP A 120 -2.88 -12.23 -10.10
N THR A 121 -1.94 -11.41 -10.53
CA THR A 121 -1.06 -10.68 -9.60
C THR A 121 -1.84 -9.72 -8.71
N HIS A 122 -2.88 -9.06 -9.24
CA HIS A 122 -3.77 -8.21 -8.43
C HIS A 122 -4.59 -9.04 -7.43
N TRP A 123 -5.11 -10.19 -7.84
CA TRP A 123 -5.81 -11.12 -6.95
C TRP A 123 -4.91 -11.71 -5.86
N LEU A 124 -3.67 -12.07 -6.21
CA LEU A 124 -2.68 -12.55 -5.25
C LEU A 124 -2.33 -11.46 -4.25
N LEU A 125 -2.08 -10.22 -4.70
CA LEU A 125 -1.80 -9.10 -3.80
C LEU A 125 -3.02 -8.79 -2.91
N LEU A 126 -4.23 -8.89 -3.43
CA LEU A 126 -5.46 -8.72 -2.63
C LEU A 126 -5.59 -9.80 -1.55
N GLY A 127 -5.46 -11.07 -1.93
CA GLY A 127 -5.55 -12.19 -1.02
C GLY A 127 -4.46 -12.12 0.05
N TYR A 128 -3.23 -11.83 -0.38
CA TYR A 128 -2.09 -11.64 0.51
C TYR A 128 -2.33 -10.52 1.53
N THR A 129 -2.76 -9.35 1.07
CA THR A 129 -3.07 -8.20 1.93
C THR A 129 -4.19 -8.51 2.91
N SER A 130 -5.19 -9.27 2.46
CA SER A 130 -6.32 -9.67 3.30
C SER A 130 -5.87 -10.64 4.40
N VAL A 131 -4.96 -11.57 4.09
CA VAL A 131 -4.37 -12.49 5.08
C VAL A 131 -3.53 -11.74 6.10
N THR A 132 -2.69 -10.78 5.69
CA THR A 132 -1.88 -10.01 6.66
C THR A 132 -2.73 -9.10 7.54
N PHE A 133 -3.82 -8.55 7.00
CA PHE A 133 -4.77 -7.74 7.76
C PHE A 133 -5.51 -8.58 8.80
N VAL A 134 -6.15 -9.67 8.39
CA VAL A 134 -6.90 -10.56 9.29
C VAL A 134 -5.96 -11.22 10.30
N GLY A 135 -4.80 -11.70 9.85
CA GLY A 135 -3.80 -12.35 10.69
C GLY A 135 -3.33 -11.48 11.87
N TYR A 136 -3.18 -10.17 11.66
CA TYR A 136 -2.84 -9.24 12.74
C TYR A 136 -3.87 -9.26 13.87
N PHE A 137 -5.17 -9.13 13.56
CA PHE A 137 -6.23 -9.11 14.57
C PHE A 137 -6.45 -10.48 15.21
N LEU A 138 -6.18 -11.57 14.50
CA LEU A 138 -6.20 -12.91 15.09
C LEU A 138 -5.08 -13.12 16.12
N MET A 139 -3.90 -12.53 15.90
CA MET A 139 -2.74 -12.68 16.79
C MET A 139 -2.73 -11.67 17.95
N HIS A 140 -3.18 -10.43 17.71
CA HIS A 140 -3.05 -9.32 18.66
C HIS A 140 -4.39 -8.93 19.31
N GLY A 141 -5.50 -9.50 18.85
CA GLY A 141 -6.84 -9.09 19.26
C GLY A 141 -7.22 -7.69 18.76
N LEU A 142 -8.25 -7.09 19.37
CA LEU A 142 -8.76 -5.76 19.02
C LEU A 142 -8.17 -4.63 19.88
N ALA A 143 -7.17 -4.93 20.73
CA ALA A 143 -6.57 -3.94 21.61
C ALA A 143 -5.73 -2.92 20.81
N ILE A 144 -5.98 -1.62 21.04
CA ILE A 144 -5.26 -0.51 20.38
C ILE A 144 -4.02 -0.13 21.22
N SER A 145 -3.11 -1.08 21.44
CA SER A 145 -1.86 -0.83 22.17
C SER A 145 -0.67 -0.56 21.25
N ASP A 146 -0.74 -1.02 20.00
CA ASP A 146 0.32 -0.82 18.99
C ASP A 146 -0.12 0.16 17.90
N LEU A 147 0.34 1.41 18.03
CA LEU A 147 0.02 2.47 17.08
C LEU A 147 0.64 2.24 15.70
N ILE A 148 1.86 1.70 15.63
CA ILE A 148 2.51 1.44 14.33
C ILE A 148 1.86 0.23 13.66
N GLY A 149 1.51 -0.80 14.44
CA GLY A 149 0.69 -1.93 13.99
C GLY A 149 -0.63 -1.46 13.40
N LEU A 150 -1.41 -0.65 14.13
CA LEU A 150 -2.68 -0.13 13.61
C LEU A 150 -2.50 0.73 12.34
N PHE A 151 -1.45 1.55 12.29
CA PHE A 151 -1.14 2.33 11.09
C PHE A 151 -0.85 1.43 9.87
N THR A 152 -0.11 0.33 10.03
CA THR A 152 0.08 -0.64 8.93
C THR A 152 -1.24 -1.24 8.46
N LYS A 153 -2.18 -1.52 9.36
CA LYS A 153 -3.52 -2.04 9.00
C LYS A 153 -4.36 -1.04 8.21
N ILE A 154 -4.26 0.26 8.52
CA ILE A 154 -4.93 1.31 7.74
C ILE A 154 -4.40 1.34 6.31
N LEU A 155 -3.07 1.19 6.14
CA LEU A 155 -2.44 1.13 4.81
C LEU A 155 -2.87 -0.12 4.03
N GLU A 156 -2.92 -1.28 4.67
CA GLU A 156 -3.42 -2.53 4.07
C GLU A 156 -4.89 -2.41 3.63
N LEU A 157 -5.74 -1.82 4.46
CA LEU A 157 -7.14 -1.57 4.11
C LEU A 157 -7.27 -0.62 2.91
N GLY A 158 -6.45 0.45 2.89
CA GLY A 158 -6.35 1.33 1.73
C GLY A 158 -5.90 0.57 0.47
N LEU A 159 -4.91 -0.32 0.60
CA LEU A 159 -4.42 -1.13 -0.52
C LEU A 159 -5.51 -2.06 -1.07
N VAL A 160 -6.28 -2.73 -0.20
CA VAL A 160 -7.45 -3.54 -0.58
C VAL A 160 -8.44 -2.71 -1.39
N PHE A 161 -8.77 -1.50 -0.92
CA PHE A 161 -9.68 -0.60 -1.62
C PHE A 161 -9.16 -0.23 -3.03
N PHE A 162 -7.89 0.15 -3.15
CA PHE A 162 -7.28 0.51 -4.42
C PHE A 162 -7.20 -0.66 -5.41
N LEU A 163 -6.89 -1.87 -4.92
CA LEU A 163 -6.91 -3.10 -5.71
C LEU A 163 -8.31 -3.38 -6.26
N PHE A 164 -9.33 -3.26 -5.41
CA PHE A 164 -10.72 -3.47 -5.82
C PHE A 164 -11.13 -2.49 -6.92
N MET A 165 -10.80 -1.21 -6.77
CA MET A 165 -11.10 -0.19 -7.79
C MET A 165 -10.33 -0.43 -9.08
N ARG A 166 -9.06 -0.84 -9.01
CA ARG A 166 -8.26 -1.17 -10.19
C ARG A 166 -8.86 -2.33 -10.99
N MET A 167 -9.26 -3.39 -10.30
CA MET A 167 -9.87 -4.56 -10.94
C MET A 167 -11.24 -4.22 -11.55
N ARG A 168 -12.04 -3.39 -10.88
CA ARG A 168 -13.31 -2.90 -11.42
C ARG A 168 -13.11 -2.07 -12.69
N GLN A 169 -12.11 -1.19 -12.72
CA GLN A 169 -11.78 -0.42 -13.93
C GLN A 169 -11.35 -1.34 -15.08
N ALA A 170 -10.47 -2.31 -14.83
CA ALA A 170 -10.03 -3.27 -15.87
C ALA A 170 -11.20 -4.04 -16.49
N ARG A 171 -12.22 -4.40 -15.68
CA ARG A 171 -13.41 -5.08 -16.18
C ARG A 171 -14.27 -4.18 -17.08
N ASN A 172 -14.36 -2.89 -16.77
CA ASN A 172 -15.12 -1.94 -17.59
C ASN A 172 -14.41 -1.64 -18.92
N GLU A 173 -13.07 -1.63 -18.93
CA GLU A 173 -12.28 -1.45 -20.15
C GLU A 173 -12.40 -2.63 -21.12
N THR A 174 -12.66 -3.83 -20.60
CA THR A 174 -12.80 -5.08 -21.40
C THR A 174 -14.23 -5.38 -21.81
N ASN A 175 -15.22 -4.71 -21.22
CA ASN A 175 -16.63 -4.87 -21.54
C ASN A 175 -17.24 -3.51 -21.92
N PRO A 176 -16.87 -2.93 -23.09
CA PRO A 176 -17.52 -1.74 -23.58
C PRO A 176 -18.97 -2.14 -23.85
N THR A 177 -19.89 -1.62 -23.04
CA THR A 177 -21.33 -1.74 -23.27
C THR A 177 -21.59 -1.58 -24.76
N ILE A 178 -22.19 -2.61 -25.37
CA ILE A 178 -22.72 -2.56 -26.73
C ILE A 178 -23.56 -1.29 -26.78
N SER A 179 -23.03 -0.23 -27.39
CA SER A 179 -23.83 0.93 -27.73
C SER A 179 -24.91 0.37 -28.63
N PRO A 180 -26.20 0.45 -28.27
CA PRO A 180 -27.24 0.13 -29.23
C PRO A 180 -27.01 1.09 -30.38
N ALA A 181 -26.49 0.55 -31.49
CA ALA A 181 -26.29 1.30 -32.69
C ALA A 181 -27.66 1.87 -33.04
N VAL A 182 -27.67 3.19 -33.24
CA VAL A 182 -28.75 3.96 -33.81
C VAL A 182 -29.30 3.20 -35.02
N THR A 183 -30.44 2.53 -34.85
CA THR A 183 -31.33 2.18 -35.96
C THR A 183 -32.44 3.21 -35.95
N SER A 184 -32.21 4.31 -36.65
CA SER A 184 -33.29 5.17 -37.12
C SER A 184 -33.17 5.21 -38.64
N ASP A 185 -33.84 4.23 -39.25
CA ASP A 185 -34.36 4.34 -40.61
C ASP A 185 -35.50 5.37 -40.64
#